data_AF-A0A7T0BX62-F1
#
_entry.id   AF-A0A7T0BX62-F1
#
_cell.length_a   1.000
_cell.length_b   1.000
_cell.length_c   1.000
_cell.angle_alpha   90.00
_cell.angle_beta   90.00
_cell.angle_gamma   90.00
#
_symmetry.space_group_name_H-M   'P 1'
#
loop_
_entity.id
_entity.type
_entity.pdbx_description
1 polymer ?
#
loop_
_entity_poly.entity_id
_entity_poly.type
_entity_poly.pdbx_seq_one_letter_code
_entity_poly.pdbx_strand_id
1 'polypeptide(L)'
;MQPNLRTPANNAPEAARSLLKVHLGLLLVTSLVLVSGCTSWKVIKAFDGEYTSEENNRLISDYCQTCHIHKAFSPGVHLDKIPQKYNRKVFRYATECRTCHILDRNWFTEELTRTTRKPKDANKGMYRDFEIEAMQDQKERLTKEDQEERRKASEELKKIENDDDKFLGLF
;
A
#
# COMPACT_ATOMS: atom_id res chain seq x y z
N MET A 1 73.26 2.67 -1.41
CA MET A 1 72.45 3.28 -2.49
C MET A 1 71.00 2.99 -2.22
N GLN A 2 70.21 3.98 -1.80
CA GLN A 2 68.75 3.90 -1.75
C GLN A 2 68.17 4.94 -2.71
N PRO A 3 67.25 4.59 -3.62
CA PRO A 3 66.58 5.57 -4.44
C PRO A 3 65.51 6.29 -3.62
N ASN A 4 65.64 7.60 -3.57
CA ASN A 4 64.69 8.52 -2.96
C ASN A 4 63.43 8.58 -3.84
N LEU A 5 62.36 7.88 -3.43
CA LEU A 5 61.05 7.94 -4.09
C LEU A 5 60.38 9.29 -3.74
N ARG A 6 60.49 10.26 -4.65
CA ARG A 6 59.66 11.47 -4.64
C ARG A 6 58.21 11.09 -4.97
N THR A 7 57.32 11.21 -4.01
CA THR A 7 55.87 11.29 -4.26
C THR A 7 55.54 12.56 -5.05
N PRO A 8 54.80 12.49 -6.17
CA PRO A 8 54.30 13.68 -6.83
C PRO A 8 53.20 14.33 -5.98
N ALA A 9 53.32 15.66 -5.82
CA ALA A 9 52.40 16.50 -5.09
C ALA A 9 51.01 16.50 -5.73
N ASN A 10 50.00 16.31 -4.87
CA ASN A 10 48.58 16.25 -5.21
C ASN A 10 48.03 17.65 -5.53
N ASN A 11 48.50 18.24 -6.62
CA ASN A 11 48.12 19.58 -7.05
C ASN A 11 46.97 19.49 -8.07
N ALA A 12 45.83 18.94 -7.67
CA ALA A 12 44.61 19.18 -8.43
C ALA A 12 44.28 20.68 -8.29
N PRO A 13 44.02 21.41 -9.40
CA PRO A 13 43.76 22.85 -9.36
C PRO A 13 42.56 23.11 -8.45
N GLU A 14 42.66 24.07 -7.54
CA GLU A 14 41.64 24.35 -6.52
C GLU A 14 40.25 24.57 -7.13
N ALA A 15 40.20 25.10 -8.36
CA ALA A 15 38.99 25.25 -9.16
C ALA A 15 38.27 23.91 -9.46
N ALA A 16 39.01 22.83 -9.76
CA ALA A 16 38.43 21.50 -10.03
C ALA A 16 37.87 20.87 -8.75
N ARG A 17 38.51 21.10 -7.61
CA ARG A 17 38.01 20.66 -6.29
C ARG A 17 36.75 21.45 -5.88
N SER A 18 36.67 22.73 -6.23
CA SER A 18 35.51 23.58 -5.98
C SER A 18 34.31 23.15 -6.85
N LEU A 19 34.51 22.97 -8.15
CA LEU A 19 33.47 22.50 -9.08
C LEU A 19 32.94 21.10 -8.71
N LEU A 20 33.82 20.18 -8.28
CA LEU A 20 33.40 18.85 -7.82
C LEU A 20 32.52 18.94 -6.56
N LYS A 21 32.85 19.82 -5.61
CA LYS A 21 32.03 20.04 -4.40
C LYS A 21 30.65 20.63 -4.74
N VAL A 22 30.60 21.56 -5.70
CA VAL A 22 29.33 22.17 -6.16
C VAL A 22 28.46 21.13 -6.86
N HIS A 23 29.02 20.31 -7.74
CA HIS A 23 28.25 19.24 -8.42
C HIS A 23 27.81 18.14 -7.45
N LEU A 24 28.67 17.74 -6.52
CA LEU A 24 28.30 16.75 -5.49
C LEU A 24 27.21 17.28 -4.57
N GLY A 25 27.28 18.55 -4.18
CA GLY A 25 26.24 19.24 -3.41
C GLY A 25 24.92 19.31 -4.17
N LEU A 26 24.95 19.67 -5.45
CA LEU A 26 23.76 19.73 -6.30
C LEU A 26 23.10 18.36 -6.49
N LEU A 27 23.90 17.30 -6.69
CA LEU A 27 23.43 15.91 -6.80
C LEU A 27 22.82 15.41 -5.50
N LEU A 28 23.42 15.73 -4.35
CA LEU A 28 22.86 15.39 -3.04
C LEU A 28 21.51 16.08 -2.79
N VAL A 29 21.41 17.37 -3.11
CA VAL A 29 20.16 18.14 -2.95
C VAL A 29 19.08 17.61 -3.88
N THR A 30 19.38 17.37 -5.16
CA THR A 30 18.42 16.79 -6.11
C THR A 30 17.99 15.38 -5.71
N SER A 31 18.92 14.55 -5.24
CA SER A 31 18.58 13.22 -4.73
C SER A 31 17.67 13.29 -3.51
N LEU A 32 17.86 14.26 -2.60
CA LEU A 32 17.04 14.40 -1.39
C LEU A 32 15.59 14.83 -1.72
N VAL A 33 15.42 15.73 -2.70
CA VAL A 33 14.11 16.25 -3.13
C VAL A 33 13.28 15.16 -3.83
N LEU A 34 13.92 14.23 -4.53
CA LEU A 34 13.23 13.16 -5.26
C LEU A 34 12.64 12.07 -4.35
N VAL A 35 13.13 11.91 -3.11
CA VAL A 35 12.67 10.84 -2.21
C VAL A 35 11.43 11.23 -1.39
N SER A 36 11.08 12.52 -1.31
CA SER A 36 10.05 13.01 -0.38
C SER A 36 8.59 12.97 -0.89
N GLY A 37 8.32 12.51 -2.12
CA GLY A 37 7.00 12.68 -2.76
C GLY A 37 6.19 11.43 -3.16
N CYS A 38 6.78 10.22 -3.19
CA CYS A 38 6.09 9.06 -3.81
C CYS A 38 5.21 8.25 -2.86
N THR A 39 5.49 8.28 -1.55
CA THR A 39 4.84 7.41 -0.56
C THR A 39 3.40 7.84 -0.23
N SER A 40 3.09 9.14 -0.29
CA SER A 40 1.75 9.66 0.04
C SER A 40 0.68 9.25 -0.99
N TRP A 41 1.02 9.25 -2.28
CA TRP A 41 0.06 8.98 -3.35
C TRP A 41 -0.47 7.53 -3.33
N LYS A 42 0.43 6.55 -3.17
CA LYS A 42 0.03 5.13 -3.08
C LYS A 42 -0.88 4.85 -1.89
N VAL A 43 -0.62 5.54 -0.78
CA VAL A 43 -1.43 5.40 0.44
C VAL A 43 -2.82 5.97 0.22
N ILE A 44 -2.96 7.13 -0.42
CA ILE A 44 -4.27 7.71 -0.76
C ILE A 44 -5.08 6.70 -1.60
N LYS A 45 -4.49 6.20 -2.69
CA LYS A 45 -5.12 5.20 -3.55
C LYS A 45 -5.52 3.91 -2.82
N ALA A 46 -4.71 3.48 -1.86
CA ALA A 46 -5.02 2.33 -1.03
C ALA A 46 -6.23 2.59 -0.10
N PHE A 47 -6.36 3.79 0.46
CA PHE A 47 -7.54 4.18 1.22
C PHE A 47 -8.79 4.33 0.34
N ASP A 48 -8.64 4.76 -0.91
CA ASP A 48 -9.71 4.83 -1.89
C ASP A 48 -10.15 3.43 -2.39
N GLY A 49 -9.31 2.41 -2.20
CA GLY A 49 -9.61 1.02 -2.56
C GLY A 49 -9.24 0.69 -4.01
N GLU A 50 -8.28 1.40 -4.61
CA GLU A 50 -7.87 1.19 -6.00
C GLU A 50 -7.07 -0.12 -6.23
N TYR A 51 -6.57 -0.76 -5.17
CA TYR A 51 -5.84 -2.04 -5.25
C TYR A 51 -6.66 -3.22 -4.70
N THR A 52 -6.08 -4.41 -4.72
CA THR A 52 -6.67 -5.59 -4.07
C THR A 52 -6.76 -5.38 -2.56
N SER A 53 -7.68 -6.08 -1.88
CA SER A 53 -7.86 -5.96 -0.44
C SER A 53 -6.57 -6.23 0.35
N GLU A 54 -5.77 -7.21 -0.09
CA GLU A 54 -4.47 -7.53 0.50
C GLU A 54 -3.47 -6.38 0.32
N GLU A 55 -3.34 -5.85 -0.89
CA GLU A 55 -2.41 -4.76 -1.19
C GLU A 55 -2.80 -3.46 -0.51
N ASN A 56 -4.10 -3.14 -0.49
CA ASN A 56 -4.64 -2.00 0.27
C ASN A 56 -4.25 -2.11 1.75
N ASN A 57 -4.49 -3.27 2.37
CA ASN A 57 -4.15 -3.50 3.78
C ASN A 57 -2.65 -3.38 4.05
N ARG A 58 -1.81 -3.94 3.16
CA ARG A 58 -0.36 -3.82 3.28
C ARG A 58 0.08 -2.37 3.25
N LEU A 59 -0.31 -1.61 2.23
CA LEU A 59 0.07 -0.20 2.06
C LEU A 59 -0.43 0.67 3.22
N ILE A 60 -1.67 0.46 3.68
CA ILE A 60 -2.24 1.20 4.81
C ILE A 60 -1.56 0.82 6.12
N SER A 61 -1.26 -0.47 6.34
CA SER A 61 -0.54 -0.94 7.53
C SER A 61 0.86 -0.34 7.62
N ASP A 62 1.60 -0.38 6.51
CA ASP A 62 2.95 0.19 6.42
C ASP A 62 2.91 1.70 6.73
N TYR A 63 1.95 2.43 6.14
CA TYR A 63 1.70 3.83 6.47
C TYR A 63 1.40 4.03 7.96
N CYS A 64 0.54 3.18 8.55
CA CYS A 64 0.18 3.30 9.95
C CYS A 64 1.38 3.09 10.88
N GLN A 65 2.34 2.23 10.52
CA GLN A 65 3.57 1.97 11.28
C GLN A 65 4.59 3.11 11.18
N THR A 66 4.48 4.01 10.19
CA THR A 66 5.31 5.23 10.14
C THR A 66 4.96 6.22 11.25
N CYS A 67 3.73 6.17 11.80
CA CYS A 67 3.33 7.02 12.92
C CYS A 67 4.01 6.55 14.22
N HIS A 68 4.68 7.46 14.94
CA HIS A 68 5.44 7.11 16.15
C HIS A 68 4.60 6.38 17.23
N ILE A 69 3.31 6.71 17.34
CA ILE A 69 2.35 6.08 18.27
C ILE A 69 2.04 4.62 17.94
N HIS A 70 2.41 4.16 16.75
CA HIS A 70 2.10 2.85 16.21
C HIS A 70 3.34 2.05 15.85
N LYS A 71 4.53 2.41 16.36
CA LYS A 71 5.77 1.66 16.06
C LYS A 71 5.71 0.19 16.50
N ALA A 72 4.91 -0.13 17.51
CA ALA A 72 4.62 -1.49 17.98
C ALA A 72 3.26 -2.03 17.46
N PHE A 73 2.69 -1.42 16.41
CA PHE A 73 1.42 -1.83 15.84
C PHE A 73 1.53 -3.18 15.15
N SER A 74 0.74 -4.15 15.64
CA SER A 74 0.49 -5.42 14.97
C SER A 74 -0.91 -5.37 14.33
N PRO A 75 -1.02 -5.44 13.00
CA PRO A 75 -2.30 -5.43 12.29
C PRO A 75 -3.22 -6.57 12.73
N GLY A 76 -2.67 -7.78 12.92
CA GLY A 76 -3.44 -8.96 13.36
C GLY A 76 -4.09 -8.73 14.72
N VAL A 77 -3.30 -8.34 15.73
CA VAL A 77 -3.82 -8.06 17.08
C VAL A 77 -4.86 -6.92 17.05
N HIS A 78 -4.68 -5.94 16.17
CA HIS A 78 -5.63 -4.85 16.00
C HIS A 78 -6.98 -5.34 15.44
N LEU A 79 -6.95 -6.16 14.39
CA LEU A 79 -8.14 -6.75 13.77
C LEU A 79 -8.85 -7.76 14.68
N ASP A 80 -8.14 -8.40 15.63
CA ASP A 80 -8.79 -9.29 16.60
C ASP A 80 -9.58 -8.54 17.68
N LYS A 81 -9.11 -7.36 18.09
CA LYS A 81 -9.62 -6.66 19.27
C LYS A 81 -10.56 -5.49 18.96
N ILE A 82 -10.25 -4.71 17.94
CA ILE A 82 -10.95 -3.45 17.68
C ILE A 82 -12.33 -3.67 17.04
N PRO A 83 -12.48 -4.53 16.01
CA PRO A 83 -13.79 -4.84 15.41
C PRO A 83 -14.84 -5.33 16.41
N GLN A 84 -14.43 -6.05 17.46
CA GLN A 84 -15.33 -6.56 18.51
C GLN A 84 -16.02 -5.46 19.31
N LYS A 85 -15.50 -4.22 19.29
CA LYS A 85 -16.12 -3.06 19.95
C LYS A 85 -17.30 -2.48 19.17
N TYR A 86 -17.47 -2.90 17.91
CA TYR A 86 -18.55 -2.45 17.06
C TYR A 86 -19.77 -3.37 17.16
N ASN A 87 -20.96 -2.77 17.19
CA ASN A 87 -22.25 -3.45 17.13
C ASN A 87 -22.75 -3.64 15.70
N ARG A 88 -22.22 -2.87 14.75
CA ARG A 88 -22.60 -2.92 13.33
C ARG A 88 -21.74 -3.94 12.61
N LYS A 89 -22.37 -4.78 11.79
CA LYS A 89 -21.72 -5.93 11.13
C LYS A 89 -20.58 -5.52 10.21
N VAL A 90 -20.75 -4.44 9.43
CA VAL A 90 -19.75 -3.96 8.48
C VAL A 90 -18.41 -3.64 9.15
N PHE A 91 -18.42 -3.05 10.35
CA PHE A 91 -17.19 -2.76 11.11
C PHE A 91 -16.70 -3.97 11.90
N ARG A 92 -17.63 -4.79 12.43
CA ARG A 92 -17.29 -5.97 13.23
C ARG A 92 -16.58 -7.06 12.42
N TYR A 93 -16.94 -7.19 11.15
CA TYR A 93 -16.35 -8.16 10.22
C TYR A 93 -15.47 -7.47 9.17
N ALA A 94 -14.97 -6.28 9.49
CA ALA A 94 -14.08 -5.56 8.59
C ALA A 94 -12.79 -6.35 8.37
N THR A 95 -12.49 -6.61 7.10
CA THR A 95 -11.21 -7.21 6.66
C THR A 95 -10.24 -6.16 6.16
N GLU A 96 -10.70 -4.93 5.91
CA GLU A 96 -9.87 -3.84 5.41
C GLU A 96 -9.70 -2.70 6.43
N CYS A 97 -8.51 -2.11 6.49
CA CYS A 97 -8.22 -0.98 7.36
C CYS A 97 -9.10 0.25 7.03
N ARG A 98 -9.37 0.48 5.73
CA ARG A 98 -10.21 1.59 5.22
C ARG A 98 -11.69 1.51 5.64
N THR A 99 -12.16 0.35 6.10
CA THR A 99 -13.52 0.22 6.61
C THR A 99 -13.72 1.06 7.87
N CYS A 100 -12.72 1.10 8.75
CA CYS A 100 -12.77 1.87 10.00
C CYS A 100 -12.01 3.20 9.91
N HIS A 101 -10.95 3.27 9.11
CA HIS A 101 -10.08 4.43 9.00
C HIS A 101 -10.32 5.20 7.71
N ILE A 102 -10.28 6.52 7.81
CA ILE A 102 -10.43 7.44 6.68
C ILE A 102 -9.15 8.26 6.60
N LEU A 103 -8.70 8.52 5.38
CA LEU A 103 -7.58 9.42 5.13
C LEU A 103 -8.11 10.67 4.44
N ASP A 104 -8.18 11.76 5.17
CA ASP A 104 -8.60 13.06 4.68
C ASP A 104 -7.37 13.85 4.24
N ARG A 105 -7.34 14.25 2.96
CA ARG A 105 -6.32 15.15 2.43
C ARG A 105 -6.80 16.59 2.55
N ASN A 106 -6.04 17.41 3.27
CA ASN A 106 -6.22 18.85 3.19
C ASN A 106 -5.63 19.35 1.87
N TRP A 107 -6.49 19.84 0.97
CA TRP A 107 -6.07 20.33 -0.35
C TRP A 107 -5.25 21.62 -0.28
N PHE A 108 -5.34 22.38 0.80
CA PHE A 108 -4.61 23.64 0.97
C PHE A 108 -3.22 23.46 1.58
N THR A 109 -3.06 22.50 2.49
CA THR A 109 -1.78 22.26 3.18
C THR A 109 -1.07 20.99 2.71
N GLU A 110 -1.71 20.21 1.83
CA GLU A 110 -1.31 18.85 1.43
C GLU A 110 -1.16 17.87 2.60
N GLU A 111 -1.61 18.26 3.79
CA GLU A 111 -1.51 17.44 4.99
C GLU A 111 -2.50 16.28 4.92
N LEU A 112 -1.99 15.07 5.18
CA LEU A 112 -2.80 13.87 5.30
C LEU A 112 -3.21 13.70 6.76
N THR A 113 -4.51 13.78 7.01
CA THR A 113 -5.10 13.56 8.32
C THR A 113 -5.85 12.25 8.34
N ARG A 114 -5.50 11.36 9.27
CA ARG A 114 -6.19 10.09 9.43
C ARG A 114 -7.27 10.22 10.49
N THR A 115 -8.53 10.01 10.10
CA THR A 115 -9.67 9.94 11.01
C THR A 115 -10.16 8.50 11.16
N THR A 116 -11.09 8.25 12.08
CA THR A 116 -11.60 6.91 12.38
C THR A 116 -13.09 6.99 12.64
N ARG A 117 -13.86 6.09 12.02
CA ARG A 117 -15.27 5.85 12.31
C ARG A 117 -15.38 5.16 13.65
N LYS A 118 -15.30 5.90 14.76
CA LYS A 118 -15.13 5.34 16.10
C LYS A 118 -16.29 4.41 16.50
N PRO A 119 -16.05 3.38 17.33
CA PRO A 119 -17.11 2.47 17.79
C PRO A 119 -18.30 3.19 18.42
N LYS A 120 -18.05 4.23 19.22
CA LYS A 120 -19.10 5.02 19.88
C LYS A 120 -20.07 5.66 18.88
N ASP A 121 -19.57 6.15 17.76
CA ASP A 121 -20.34 6.89 16.76
C ASP A 121 -20.98 5.92 15.76
N ALA A 122 -20.22 4.90 15.33
CA ALA A 122 -20.72 3.81 14.51
C ALA A 122 -21.87 3.04 15.19
N ASN A 123 -21.77 2.77 16.49
CA ASN A 123 -22.82 2.06 17.23
C ASN A 123 -24.11 2.88 17.37
N LYS A 124 -24.04 4.20 17.22
CA LYS A 124 -25.21 5.09 17.12
C LYS A 124 -25.78 5.18 15.71
N GLY A 125 -25.17 4.52 14.72
CA GLY A 125 -25.61 4.53 13.33
C GLY A 125 -25.22 5.81 12.57
N MET A 126 -24.22 6.56 13.04
CA MET A 126 -23.80 7.82 12.40
C MET A 126 -23.20 7.64 10.99
N TYR A 127 -22.89 6.41 10.59
CA TYR A 127 -22.27 6.10 9.29
C TYR A 127 -23.16 5.26 8.39
N ARG A 128 -24.48 5.32 8.56
CA ARG A 128 -25.43 4.42 7.88
C ARG A 128 -25.28 4.39 6.35
N ASP A 129 -25.04 5.53 5.72
CA ASP A 129 -24.86 5.61 4.26
C ASP A 129 -23.62 4.83 3.82
N PHE A 130 -22.50 5.02 4.53
CA PHE A 130 -21.29 4.24 4.33
C PHE A 130 -21.52 2.74 4.56
N GLU A 131 -22.30 2.35 5.58
CA GLU A 131 -22.57 0.93 5.81
C GLU A 131 -23.31 0.28 4.63
N ILE A 132 -24.26 1.00 4.02
CA ILE A 132 -25.00 0.53 2.85
C ILE A 132 -24.05 0.35 1.66
N GLU A 133 -23.26 1.38 1.36
CA GLU A 133 -22.30 1.38 0.26
C GLU A 133 -21.26 0.26 0.43
N ALA A 134 -20.67 0.13 1.62
CA ALA A 134 -19.66 -0.89 1.90
C ALA A 134 -20.22 -2.31 1.76
N MET A 135 -21.48 -2.57 2.16
CA MET A 135 -22.11 -3.87 1.99
C MET A 135 -22.41 -4.18 0.52
N GLN A 136 -22.78 -3.17 -0.27
CA GLN A 136 -23.01 -3.33 -1.71
C GLN A 136 -21.71 -3.65 -2.44
N ASP A 137 -20.65 -2.88 -2.16
CA ASP A 137 -19.32 -3.11 -2.72
C ASP A 137 -18.78 -4.51 -2.36
N GLN A 138 -18.90 -4.94 -1.11
CA GLN A 138 -18.52 -6.30 -0.70
C GLN A 138 -19.30 -7.38 -1.47
N LYS A 139 -20.60 -7.20 -1.66
CA LYS A 139 -21.43 -8.14 -2.43
C LYS A 139 -20.99 -8.20 -3.90
N GLU A 140 -20.69 -7.05 -4.50
CA GLU A 140 -20.24 -6.98 -5.89
C GLU A 140 -18.87 -7.66 -6.06
N ARG A 141 -17.91 -7.40 -5.15
CA ARG A 141 -16.59 -8.05 -5.15
C ARG A 141 -16.70 -9.57 -5.05
N LEU A 142 -17.48 -10.08 -4.09
CA LEU A 142 -17.72 -11.52 -3.93
C LEU A 142 -18.36 -12.15 -5.17
N THR A 143 -19.27 -11.42 -5.83
CA THR A 143 -19.90 -11.90 -7.07
C THR A 143 -18.89 -12.00 -8.22
N LYS A 144 -18.00 -11.00 -8.35
CA LYS A 144 -16.95 -10.99 -9.36
C LYS A 144 -15.91 -12.10 -9.14
N GLU A 145 -15.53 -12.34 -7.88
CA GLU A 145 -14.62 -13.43 -7.51
C GLU A 145 -15.22 -14.81 -7.83
N ASP A 146 -16.48 -15.08 -7.44
CA ASP A 146 -17.18 -16.35 -7.77
C ASP A 146 -17.29 -16.54 -9.29
N GLN A 147 -17.61 -15.48 -10.03
CA GLN A 147 -17.67 -15.55 -11.50
C GLN A 147 -16.32 -15.88 -12.13
N GLU A 148 -15.24 -15.27 -11.64
CA GLU A 148 -13.89 -15.51 -12.13
C GLU A 148 -13.39 -16.92 -11.80
N GLU A 149 -13.69 -17.43 -10.60
CA GLU A 149 -13.39 -18.81 -10.21
C GLU A 149 -14.12 -19.81 -11.09
N ARG A 150 -15.42 -19.60 -11.36
CA ARG A 150 -16.21 -20.43 -12.28
C ARG A 150 -15.66 -20.39 -13.70
N ARG A 151 -15.21 -19.22 -14.17
CA ARG A 151 -14.60 -19.07 -15.49
C ARG A 151 -13.31 -19.90 -15.59
N LYS A 152 -12.41 -19.77 -14.61
CA LYS A 152 -11.16 -20.55 -14.55
C LYS A 152 -11.42 -22.06 -14.49
N ALA A 153 -12.35 -22.49 -13.64
CA ALA A 153 -12.71 -23.91 -13.54
C ALA A 153 -13.29 -24.46 -14.87
N SER A 154 -14.11 -23.67 -15.56
CA SER A 154 -14.63 -24.06 -16.88
C SER A 154 -13.54 -24.13 -17.95
N GLU A 155 -12.58 -23.21 -17.94
CA GLU A 155 -11.42 -23.23 -18.84
C GLU A 155 -10.51 -24.44 -18.59
N GLU A 156 -10.31 -24.79 -17.32
CA GLU A 156 -9.55 -25.97 -16.91
C GLU A 156 -10.24 -27.27 -17.34
N LEU A 157 -11.55 -27.39 -17.15
CA LEU A 157 -12.34 -28.54 -17.63
C LEU A 157 -12.26 -28.71 -19.15
N LYS A 158 -12.39 -27.62 -19.92
CA LYS A 158 -12.26 -27.66 -21.37
C LYS A 158 -10.86 -28.10 -21.81
N LYS A 159 -9.82 -27.72 -21.05
CA LYS A 159 -8.45 -28.15 -21.35
C LYS A 159 -8.31 -29.67 -21.18
N ILE A 160 -8.88 -30.23 -20.12
CA ILE A 160 -8.88 -31.67 -19.85
C ILE A 160 -9.61 -32.43 -20.97
N GLU A 161 -10.81 -31.98 -21.36
CA GLU A 161 -11.61 -32.61 -22.43
C GLU A 161 -10.85 -32.64 -23.77
N ASN A 162 -10.21 -31.52 -24.14
CA ASN A 162 -9.41 -31.46 -25.37
C ASN A 162 -8.15 -32.35 -25.32
N ASP A 163 -7.55 -32.55 -24.15
CA ASP A 163 -6.38 -33.42 -23.98
C ASP A 163 -6.79 -34.91 -24.06
N ASP A 164 -7.98 -35.27 -23.56
CA ASP A 164 -8.55 -36.62 -23.66
C ASP A 164 -8.93 -36.98 -25.11
N ASP A 165 -9.55 -36.05 -25.85
CA ASP A 165 -9.86 -36.24 -27.27
C ASP A 165 -8.60 -36.42 -28.13
N LYS A 166 -7.52 -35.72 -27.76
CA LYS A 166 -6.21 -35.86 -28.41
C LYS A 166 -5.54 -37.20 -28.08
N PHE A 167 -5.79 -37.77 -26.91
CA PHE A 167 -5.30 -39.09 -26.52
C PHE A 167 -6.04 -40.22 -27.25
N LEU A 168 -7.35 -40.06 -27.48
CA LEU A 168 -8.19 -41.05 -28.18
C LEU A 168 -8.07 -41.01 -29.71
N GLY A 169 -7.47 -39.95 -30.29
CA GLY A 169 -7.26 -39.77 -31.73
C GLY A 169 -5.95 -40.32 -32.31
N LEU A 170 -5.18 -41.12 -31.56
CA LEU A 170 -3.93 -41.75 -31.99
C LEU A 170 -4.05 -43.28 -32.01
N PHE A 171 -4.85 -43.82 -32.94
CA PHE A 171 -4.70 -45.18 -33.50
C PHE A 171 -5.14 -45.19 -34.96
#